data_AF-A0A7J7XQS1-F1
#
_entry.id   AF-A0A7J7XQS1-F1
#
_cell.length_a   1.000
_cell.length_b   1.000
_cell.length_c   1.000
_cell.angle_alpha   90.00
_cell.angle_beta   90.00
_cell.angle_gamma   90.00
#
_symmetry.space_group_name_H-M   'P 1'
#
loop_
_entity.id
_entity.type
_entity.pdbx_description
1 polymer ?
#
loop_
_entity_poly.entity_id
_entity_poly.type
_entity_poly.pdbx_seq_one_letter_code
_entity_poly.pdbx_strand_id
1 'polypeptide(L)'
;MFSPSCVSLLRCTGCCGDENLHCVPVETVNVTMQLLKIRSGDRPSYVELTFSQHVRCECRPLREKMKPERRRPKGRGKRKREKQRPTDCHLCGDTVPRR
;
A
#
# COMPACT_ATOMS: atom_id res chain seq x y z
N MET A 1 -11.19 -20.25 20.85
CA MET A 1 -10.25 -19.25 21.40
C MET A 1 -8.92 -19.92 21.69
N PHE A 2 -7.82 -19.19 21.62
CA PHE A 2 -6.50 -19.67 22.05
C PHE A 2 -6.08 -18.93 23.31
N SER A 3 -5.41 -19.64 24.21
CA SER A 3 -4.74 -19.06 25.37
C SER A 3 -3.26 -19.47 25.35
N PRO A 4 -2.32 -18.51 25.26
CA PRO A 4 -2.55 -17.08 25.08
C PRO A 4 -3.21 -16.76 23.72
N SER A 5 -3.85 -15.60 23.61
CA SER A 5 -4.51 -15.15 22.37
C SER A 5 -3.54 -14.59 21.33
N CYS A 6 -2.36 -14.14 21.78
CA CYS A 6 -1.27 -13.67 20.94
C CYS A 6 0.05 -14.36 21.34
N VAL A 7 0.99 -14.43 20.39
CA VAL A 7 2.33 -14.98 20.61
C VAL A 7 3.37 -13.97 20.14
N SER A 8 4.52 -13.97 20.80
CA SER A 8 5.66 -13.13 20.40
C SER A 8 6.45 -13.82 19.30
N LEU A 9 6.65 -13.14 18.18
CA LEU A 9 7.46 -13.63 17.06
C LEU A 9 8.44 -12.53 16.65
N LEU A 10 9.66 -12.93 16.28
CA LEU A 10 10.61 -11.99 15.69
C LEU A 10 10.18 -11.70 14.26
N ARG A 11 10.03 -10.41 13.99
CA ARG A 11 9.70 -9.87 12.67
C ARG A 11 10.64 -8.72 12.38
N CYS A 12 11.02 -8.63 11.11
CA CYS A 12 11.82 -7.52 10.61
C CYS A 12 11.03 -6.23 10.78
N THR A 13 11.69 -5.24 11.37
CA THR A 13 11.14 -3.90 11.61
C THR A 13 12.29 -2.91 11.61
N GLY A 14 11.98 -1.61 11.60
CA GLY A 14 12.95 -0.52 11.57
C GLY A 14 13.10 0.12 10.20
N CYS A 15 13.80 1.26 10.19
CA CYS A 15 14.12 2.03 8.99
C CYS A 15 15.46 1.59 8.38
N CYS A 16 15.60 1.81 7.07
CA CYS A 16 16.77 1.37 6.29
C CYS A 16 17.76 2.49 5.95
N GLY A 17 17.68 3.64 6.63
CA GLY A 17 18.50 4.82 6.36
C GLY A 17 18.18 5.56 5.05
N ASP A 18 17.43 4.94 4.14
CA ASP A 18 16.91 5.52 2.90
C ASP A 18 15.41 5.18 2.80
N GLU A 19 14.60 6.17 2.46
CA GLU A 19 13.13 6.07 2.30
C GLU A 19 12.72 5.16 1.14
N ASN A 20 13.61 4.95 0.17
CA ASN A 20 13.41 4.06 -0.98
C ASN A 20 13.76 2.60 -0.65
N LEU A 21 14.24 2.32 0.56
CA LEU A 21 14.53 0.96 1.04
C LEU A 21 13.50 0.52 2.09
N HIS A 22 13.19 -0.78 2.11
CA HIS A 22 12.36 -1.38 3.14
C HIS A 22 13.05 -2.61 3.73
N CYS A 23 12.86 -2.81 5.04
CA CYS A 23 13.43 -3.92 5.80
C CYS A 23 12.60 -5.19 5.57
N VAL A 24 13.22 -6.22 4.96
CA VAL A 24 12.56 -7.49 4.62
C VAL A 24 13.31 -8.69 5.17
N PRO A 25 12.62 -9.79 5.52
CA PRO A 25 13.29 -11.03 5.88
C PRO A 25 14.02 -11.63 4.69
N VAL A 26 15.26 -12.06 4.91
CA VAL A 26 16.04 -12.85 3.95
C VAL A 26 16.21 -14.30 4.40
N GLU A 27 16.04 -14.56 5.69
CA GLU A 27 16.06 -15.90 6.26
C GLU A 27 14.97 -16.01 7.33
N THR A 28 14.23 -17.12 7.29
CA THR A 28 13.17 -17.43 8.25
C THR A 28 13.33 -18.85 8.78
N VAL A 29 12.89 -19.04 10.02
CA VAL A 29 12.81 -20.34 10.67
C VAL A 29 11.40 -20.57 11.18
N ASN A 30 11.04 -21.84 11.35
CA ASN A 30 9.78 -22.23 11.94
C ASN A 30 9.96 -22.48 13.44
N VAL A 31 9.10 -21.90 14.26
CA VAL A 31 9.05 -22.13 15.70
C VAL A 31 7.71 -22.73 16.06
N THR A 32 7.75 -23.86 16.75
CA THR A 32 6.54 -24.54 17.23
C THR A 32 6.29 -24.14 18.67
N MET A 33 5.06 -23.71 18.96
CA MET A 33 4.62 -23.32 20.29
C MET A 33 3.40 -24.13 20.69
N GLN A 34 3.31 -24.47 21.97
CA GLN A 34 2.14 -25.13 22.54
C GLN A 34 1.15 -24.07 23.02
N LEU A 35 -0.08 -24.12 22.51
CA LEU A 35 -1.16 -23.22 22.91
C LEU A 35 -2.37 -24.01 23.41
N LEU A 36 -3.12 -23.43 24.34
CA LEU A 36 -4.37 -24.01 24.79
C LEU A 36 -5.51 -23.61 23.83
N LYS A 37 -6.12 -24.59 23.17
CA LYS A 37 -7.30 -24.43 22.32
C LYS A 37 -8.56 -24.64 23.14
N ILE A 38 -9.33 -23.57 23.31
CA ILE A 38 -10.61 -23.55 24.01
C ILE A 38 -11.72 -23.53 22.96
N ARG A 39 -12.59 -24.55 22.95
CA ARG A 39 -13.78 -24.63 22.09
C ARG A 39 -15.02 -24.61 22.97
N SER A 40 -16.10 -23.98 22.53
CA SER A 40 -17.36 -23.96 23.27
C SER A 40 -17.98 -25.36 23.25
N GLY A 41 -18.27 -25.93 24.43
CA GLY A 41 -18.89 -27.24 24.58
C GLY A 41 -17.92 -28.43 24.69
N ASP A 42 -16.65 -28.26 24.29
CA ASP A 42 -15.62 -29.29 24.43
C ASP A 42 -14.63 -28.97 25.55
N ARG A 43 -13.89 -29.99 26.00
CA ARG A 43 -12.77 -29.78 26.93
C ARG A 43 -11.63 -29.03 26.23
N PRO A 44 -10.97 -28.06 26.91
CA PRO A 44 -9.77 -27.42 26.41
C PRO A 44 -8.67 -28.44 26.14
N SER A 45 -7.89 -28.24 25.07
CA SER A 45 -6.78 -29.13 24.70
C SER A 45 -5.55 -28.33 24.29
N TYR A 46 -4.37 -28.84 24.62
CA TYR A 46 -3.12 -28.28 24.12
C TYR A 46 -2.92 -28.69 22.66
N VAL A 47 -2.52 -27.74 21.83
CA VAL A 47 -2.20 -27.95 20.43
C VAL A 47 -0.87 -27.30 20.11
N GLU A 48 -0.10 -27.94 19.23
CA GLU A 48 1.12 -27.36 18.70
C GLU A 48 0.79 -26.55 17.44
N LEU A 49 1.18 -25.29 17.44
CA LEU A 49 1.08 -24.41 16.29
C LEU A 49 2.48 -23.97 15.88
N THR A 50 2.75 -23.99 14.58
CA THR A 50 4.04 -23.59 14.02
C THR A 50 3.93 -22.22 13.39
N PHE A 51 4.88 -21.35 13.71
CA PHE A 51 4.93 -19.96 13.26
C PHE A 51 6.25 -19.68 12.54
N SER A 52 6.19 -18.86 11.49
CA SER A 52 7.41 -18.38 10.82
C SER A 52 7.96 -17.15 11.55
N GLN A 53 9.24 -17.23 11.88
CA GLN A 53 10.02 -16.21 12.56
C GLN A 53 11.17 -15.75 11.66
N HIS A 54 11.44 -14.45 11.66
CA HIS A 54 12.54 -13.90 10.87
C HIS A 54 13.84 -13.98 11.69
N VAL A 55 14.91 -14.50 11.10
CA VAL A 55 16.23 -14.61 11.77
C VAL A 55 17.28 -13.69 11.16
N ARG A 56 17.12 -13.31 9.89
CA ARG A 56 17.92 -12.25 9.25
C ARG A 56 17.04 -11.33 8.42
N CYS A 57 17.37 -10.05 8.48
CA CYS A 57 16.68 -8.98 7.76
C CYS A 57 17.69 -8.17 6.93
N GLU A 58 17.29 -7.71 5.76
CA GLU A 58 18.09 -6.84 4.91
C GLU A 58 17.23 -5.73 4.33
N CYS A 59 17.87 -4.60 4.02
CA CYS A 59 17.25 -3.48 3.33
C CYS A 59 17.25 -3.72 1.83
N ARG A 60 16.06 -3.74 1.22
CA ARG A 60 15.89 -3.95 -0.22
C ARG A 60 15.15 -2.78 -0.86
N PRO A 61 15.47 -2.42 -2.13
CA PRO A 61 14.75 -1.38 -2.84
C PRO A 61 13.25 -1.64 -2.87
N LEU A 62 12.47 -0.61 -2.59
CA LEU A 62 11.03 -0.62 -2.79
C LEU A 62 10.79 -0.84 -4.28
N ARG A 63 10.18 -1.97 -4.64
CA ARG A 63 9.70 -2.12 -6.02
C ARG A 63 8.60 -1.09 -6.22
N GLU A 64 8.87 -0.05 -7.00
CA GLU A 64 7.82 0.83 -7.47
C GLU A 64 6.75 -0.06 -8.09
N LYS A 65 5.56 -0.08 -7.46
CA LYS A 65 4.38 -0.61 -8.13
C LYS A 65 4.21 0.29 -9.34
N MET A 66 4.70 -0.13 -10.50
CA MET A 66 4.36 0.50 -11.77
C MET A 66 2.83 0.49 -11.79
N LYS A 67 2.22 1.65 -11.50
CA LYS A 67 0.78 1.81 -11.67
C LYS A 67 0.56 1.43 -13.13
N PRO A 68 -0.29 0.43 -13.45
CA PRO A 68 -0.65 0.21 -14.83
C PRO A 68 -1.35 1.50 -15.26
N GLU A 69 -0.61 2.36 -15.96
CA GLU A 69 -1.13 3.56 -16.57
C GLU A 69 -2.27 3.06 -17.46
N ARG A 70 -3.51 3.31 -17.04
CA ARG A 70 -4.68 3.05 -17.86
C ARG A 70 -4.51 3.93 -19.09
N ARG A 71 -3.85 3.40 -20.12
CA ARG A 71 -3.73 4.00 -21.44
C ARG A 71 -5.15 4.16 -21.96
N ARG A 72 -5.77 5.31 -21.70
CA ARG A 72 -6.99 5.73 -22.40
C ARG A 72 -6.61 5.81 -23.87
N PRO A 73 -7.25 5.05 -24.77
CA PRO A 73 -7.03 5.25 -26.19
C PRO A 73 -7.47 6.68 -26.54
N LYS A 74 -6.55 7.52 -27.03
CA LYS A 74 -6.88 8.82 -27.62
C LYS A 74 -7.79 8.54 -28.82
N GLY A 75 -9.10 8.71 -28.62
CA GLY A 75 -10.08 8.63 -29.68
C GLY A 75 -9.76 9.62 -30.80
N ARG A 76 -9.57 9.09 -32.01
CA ARG A 76 -9.50 9.87 -33.25
C ARG A 76 -10.82 10.61 -33.44
N GLY A 77 -10.82 11.93 -33.19
CA GLY A 77 -11.92 12.82 -33.53
C GLY A 77 -11.43 13.98 -34.39
N LYS A 78 -11.28 13.77 -35.69
CA LYS A 78 -11.21 14.86 -36.67
C LYS A 78 -12.64 15.37 -36.90
N ARG A 79 -12.91 16.65 -36.64
CA ARG A 79 -13.85 17.45 -37.44
C ARG A 79 -13.58 18.96 -37.25
N LYS A 80 -13.08 19.54 -38.33
CA LYS A 80 -12.89 20.96 -38.62
C LYS A 80 -14.27 21.66 -38.60
N ARG A 81 -14.42 22.77 -37.87
CA ARG A 81 -15.40 23.80 -38.24
C ARG A 81 -14.84 25.21 -37.99
N GLU A 82 -15.12 26.03 -38.98
CA GLU A 82 -14.50 27.28 -39.39
C GLU A 82 -15.06 28.49 -38.62
N LYS A 83 -14.25 29.56 -38.58
CA LYS A 83 -14.49 30.88 -37.97
C LYS A 83 -15.92 31.42 -38.12
N GLN A 84 -16.47 31.99 -37.05
CA GLN A 84 -17.27 33.22 -37.12
C GLN A 84 -16.85 34.21 -36.02
N ARG A 85 -16.85 35.49 -36.41
CA ARG A 85 -16.25 36.68 -35.79
C ARG A 85 -17.08 37.22 -34.59
N PRO A 86 -16.55 38.18 -33.82
CA PRO A 86 -16.95 38.51 -32.46
C PRO A 86 -18.21 39.39 -32.41
N THR A 87 -19.02 39.18 -31.37
CA THR A 87 -20.07 40.12 -30.98
C THR A 87 -19.64 40.83 -29.72
N ASP A 88 -19.46 42.13 -29.89
CA ASP A 88 -19.31 43.18 -28.92
C ASP A 88 -20.38 43.10 -27.81
N CYS A 89 -19.93 43.04 -26.56
CA CYS A 89 -20.75 43.38 -25.40
C CYS A 89 -20.01 44.48 -24.65
N HIS A 90 -20.30 45.73 -25.01
CA HIS A 90 -20.14 46.88 -24.13
C HIS A 90 -20.82 46.58 -22.78
N LEU A 91 -20.16 46.99 -21.69
CA LEU A 91 -20.59 46.98 -20.27
C LEU A 91 -20.01 45.85 -19.40
N CYS A 92 -18.69 45.90 -19.20
CA CYS A 92 -18.07 45.74 -17.87
C CYS A 92 -16.85 46.66 -17.84
N GLY A 93 -17.00 47.80 -17.14
CA GLY A 93 -15.99 48.84 -17.06
C GLY A 93 -14.69 48.41 -16.39
N ASP A 94 -13.63 49.05 -16.85
CA ASP A 94 -12.23 48.97 -16.43
C ASP A 94 -12.06 49.05 -14.89
N THR A 95 -11.11 48.36 -14.26
CA THR A 95 -9.69 48.71 -14.29
C THR A 95 -8.89 47.70 -13.44
N VAL A 96 -7.73 47.28 -13.93
CA VAL A 96 -6.63 46.67 -13.13
C VAL A 96 -5.88 47.81 -12.41
N PRO A 97 -5.15 47.61 -11.29
CA PRO A 97 -3.78 47.11 -11.45
C PRO A 97 -3.31 46.11 -10.37
N ARG A 98 -2.29 45.39 -10.81
CA ARG A 98 -1.41 44.45 -10.12
C ARG A 98 -0.77 45.00 -8.83
N ARG A 99 -0.48 44.08 -7.91
CA ARG A 99 0.75 44.07 -7.10
C ARG A 99 1.41 42.71 -7.26
#